data_AF-A0A4Y9RZC6-F1
#
_entry.id   AF-A0A4Y9RZC6-F1
#
_cell.length_a   1.000
_cell.length_b   1.000
_cell.length_c   1.000
_cell.angle_alpha   90.00
_cell.angle_beta   90.00
_cell.angle_gamma   90.00
#
_symmetry.space_group_name_H-M   'P 1'
#
loop_
_entity.id
_entity.type
_entity.pdbx_description
1 polymer ?
#
loop_
_entity_poly.entity_id
_entity_poly.type
_entity_poly.pdbx_seq_one_letter_code
_entity_poly.pdbx_strand_id
1 'polypeptide(L)'
;MNSILAGFRRLADFNGRDRRSQFWPYALTVVGLSFVGLWLGMIPAMTAIFEQASAVAATHPEAATVVSGPGHYSVEIHDEAFMPDMGPFFLVLRIGVAAIVILLAAAVTRRLHDTGRAGYWGLPPVIFLTICLTAFPTVMARLMAEEGPDMSLFMLLFLNNFLYIASLIGLIILLSLDSKTTANRYGPPAT
;
A
#
# COMPACT_ATOMS: atom_id res chain seq x y z
N MET A 1 20.28 -3.67 -22.18
CA MET A 1 20.30 -4.02 -20.73
C MET A 1 18.86 -4.09 -20.27
N ASN A 2 18.42 -5.19 -19.65
CA ASN A 2 17.02 -5.34 -19.20
C ASN A 2 16.65 -4.17 -18.26
N SER A 3 15.63 -3.39 -18.63
CA SER A 3 15.17 -2.20 -17.89
C SER A 3 14.87 -2.50 -16.42
N ILE A 4 14.37 -3.70 -16.14
CA ILE A 4 14.11 -4.23 -14.79
C ILE A 4 15.40 -4.30 -13.96
N LEU A 5 16.44 -4.97 -14.48
CA LEU A 5 17.72 -5.11 -13.78
C LEU A 5 18.43 -3.76 -13.60
N ALA A 6 18.29 -2.86 -14.57
CA ALA A 6 18.82 -1.51 -14.45
C ALA A 6 18.16 -0.73 -13.30
N GLY A 7 16.85 -0.88 -13.12
CA GLY A 7 16.11 -0.26 -12.01
C GLY A 7 16.59 -0.77 -10.63
N PHE A 8 16.71 -2.09 -10.45
CA PHE A 8 17.19 -2.68 -9.20
C PHE A 8 18.65 -2.35 -8.87
N ARG A 9 19.49 -2.10 -9.88
CA ARG A 9 20.88 -1.63 -9.64
C ARG A 9 20.96 -0.17 -9.20
N ARG A 10 19.88 0.60 -9.41
CA ARG A 10 19.81 2.05 -9.15
C ARG A 10 18.75 2.39 -8.10
N LEU A 11 18.59 1.53 -7.09
CA LEU A 11 17.58 1.73 -6.03
C LEU A 11 17.83 2.99 -5.18
N ALA A 12 19.10 3.33 -4.93
CA ALA A 12 19.49 4.50 -4.13
C ALA A 12 20.00 5.68 -4.97
N ASP A 13 19.98 5.56 -6.30
CA ASP A 13 20.49 6.60 -7.20
C ASP A 13 19.36 7.52 -7.67
N PHE A 14 19.15 8.64 -6.97
CA PHE A 14 18.11 9.61 -7.31
C PHE A 14 18.49 10.54 -8.48
N ASN A 15 19.70 10.40 -9.02
CA ASN A 15 20.22 11.30 -10.04
C ASN A 15 19.96 10.80 -11.47
N GLY A 16 19.94 11.74 -12.41
CA GLY A 16 19.70 11.45 -13.82
C GLY A 16 18.22 11.28 -14.16
N ARG A 17 17.98 10.60 -15.29
CA ARG A 17 16.70 10.59 -16.00
C ARG A 17 16.38 9.19 -16.51
N ASP A 18 15.14 8.76 -16.34
CA ASP A 18 14.65 7.49 -16.88
C ASP A 18 13.50 7.75 -17.88
N ARG A 19 13.60 7.20 -19.09
CA ARG A 19 12.52 7.25 -20.11
C ARG A 19 11.35 6.35 -19.73
N ARG A 20 10.18 6.57 -20.33
CA ARG A 20 8.98 5.72 -20.13
C ARG A 20 9.24 4.22 -20.36
N SER A 21 10.04 3.89 -21.38
CA SER A 21 10.38 2.51 -21.76
C SER A 21 11.32 1.83 -20.76
N GLN A 22 12.03 2.60 -19.93
CA GLN A 22 12.86 2.10 -18.85
C GLN A 22 12.06 2.04 -17.54
N PHE A 23 11.27 3.08 -17.26
CA PHE A 23 10.49 3.22 -16.04
C PHE A 23 9.37 2.19 -15.91
N TRP A 24 8.47 2.08 -16.90
CA TRP A 24 7.25 1.28 -16.77
C TRP A 24 7.51 -0.23 -16.56
N PRO A 25 8.42 -0.88 -17.30
CA PRO A 25 8.71 -2.30 -17.05
C PRO A 25 9.22 -2.56 -15.63
N TYR A 26 10.10 -1.68 -15.12
CA TYR A 26 10.58 -1.77 -13.74
C TYR A 26 9.44 -1.53 -12.74
N ALA A 27 8.68 -0.44 -12.90
CA ALA A 27 7.61 -0.08 -11.99
C ALA A 27 6.52 -1.16 -11.91
N LEU A 28 6.08 -1.69 -13.06
CA LEU A 28 5.10 -2.78 -13.10
C LEU A 28 5.63 -4.07 -12.48
N THR A 29 6.92 -4.37 -12.66
CA THR A 29 7.56 -5.53 -12.02
C THR A 29 7.57 -5.37 -10.50
N VAL A 30 7.97 -4.20 -9.98
CA VAL A 30 7.96 -3.91 -8.54
C VAL A 30 6.54 -4.02 -7.98
N VAL A 31 5.55 -3.42 -8.66
CA VAL A 31 4.15 -3.49 -8.25
C VAL A 31 3.66 -4.95 -8.22
N GLY A 32 3.90 -5.72 -9.28
CA GLY A 32 3.51 -7.13 -9.35
C GLY A 32 4.16 -7.99 -8.27
N LEU A 33 5.47 -7.88 -8.06
CA LEU A 33 6.18 -8.61 -7.00
C LEU A 33 5.68 -8.21 -5.60
N SER A 34 5.34 -6.93 -5.41
CA SER A 34 4.84 -6.45 -4.14
C SER A 34 3.42 -6.93 -3.85
N PHE A 35 2.56 -7.06 -4.87
CA PHE A 35 1.26 -7.71 -4.70
C PHE A 35 1.40 -9.17 -4.27
N VAL A 36 2.35 -9.91 -4.85
CA VAL A 36 2.66 -11.28 -4.41
C VAL A 36 3.17 -11.30 -2.97
N GLY A 37 4.10 -10.40 -2.62
CA GLY A 37 4.62 -10.28 -1.27
C GLY A 37 3.55 -9.93 -0.22
N LEU A 38 2.66 -8.99 -0.55
CA LEU A 38 1.50 -8.66 0.26
C LEU A 38 0.59 -9.87 0.41
N TRP A 39 0.23 -10.56 -0.67
CA TRP A 39 -0.62 -11.75 -0.61
C TRP A 39 -0.02 -12.84 0.28
N LEU A 40 1.28 -13.11 0.14
CA LEU A 40 1.99 -14.07 0.99
C LEU A 40 2.04 -13.65 2.47
N GLY A 41 2.26 -12.37 2.76
CA GLY A 41 2.25 -11.85 4.13
C GLY A 41 0.86 -11.83 4.76
N MET A 42 -0.19 -11.73 3.94
CA MET A 42 -1.58 -11.74 4.38
C MET A 42 -2.05 -13.12 4.83
N ILE A 43 -1.48 -14.20 4.28
CA ILE A 43 -1.80 -15.57 4.70
C ILE A 43 -1.60 -15.77 6.21
N PRO A 44 -0.39 -15.55 6.79
CA PRO A 44 -0.19 -15.74 8.23
C PRO A 44 -0.98 -14.74 9.09
N ALA A 45 -1.25 -13.53 8.58
CA ALA A 45 -2.10 -12.57 9.30
C ALA A 45 -3.55 -13.07 9.39
N MET A 46 -4.09 -13.65 8.31
CA MET A 46 -5.42 -14.25 8.29
C MET A 46 -5.50 -15.51 9.14
N THR A 47 -4.47 -16.37 9.11
CA THR A 47 -4.45 -17.56 9.98
C THR A 47 -4.43 -17.18 11.46
N ALA A 48 -3.71 -16.12 11.84
CA ALA A 48 -3.68 -15.63 13.22
C ALA A 48 -5.05 -15.11 13.71
N ILE A 49 -5.80 -14.41 12.85
CA ILE A 49 -7.18 -13.98 13.17
C ILE A 49 -8.10 -15.19 13.32
N PHE A 50 -7.95 -16.16 12.43
CA PHE A 50 -8.74 -17.39 12.45
C PHE A 50 -8.48 -18.25 13.69
N GLU A 51 -7.21 -18.38 14.09
CA GLU A 51 -6.80 -19.08 15.31
C GLU A 51 -7.43 -18.45 16.55
N GLN A 52 -7.41 -17.13 16.66
CA GLN A 52 -8.08 -16.40 17.75
C GLN A 52 -9.58 -16.69 17.79
N ALA A 53 -10.26 -16.64 16.63
CA ALA A 53 -11.68 -16.95 16.55
C ALA A 53 -11.98 -18.39 16.98
N SER A 54 -11.18 -19.35 16.51
CA SER A 54 -11.34 -20.76 16.89
C SER A 54 -11.09 -21.02 18.39
N ALA A 55 -10.16 -20.29 19.01
CA ALA A 55 -9.89 -20.40 20.43
C ALA A 55 -11.05 -19.86 21.29
N VAL A 56 -11.69 -18.78 20.84
CA VAL A 56 -12.90 -18.27 21.50
C VAL A 56 -14.06 -19.25 21.35
N ALA A 57 -14.28 -19.80 20.15
CA ALA A 57 -15.30 -20.83 19.94
C ALA A 57 -15.08 -22.10 20.80
N ALA A 58 -13.81 -22.47 21.06
CA ALA A 58 -13.49 -23.60 21.93
C ALA A 58 -13.74 -23.32 23.42
N THR A 59 -13.63 -22.06 23.84
CA THR A 59 -13.81 -21.64 25.25
C THR A 59 -15.25 -21.25 25.57
N HIS A 60 -15.99 -20.72 24.60
CA HIS A 60 -17.38 -20.29 24.70
C HIS A 60 -18.19 -20.89 23.53
N PRO A 61 -18.45 -22.21 23.54
CA PRO A 61 -19.14 -22.90 22.45
C PRO A 61 -20.58 -22.43 22.24
N GLU A 62 -21.22 -21.86 23.26
CA GLU A 62 -22.54 -21.23 23.18
C GLU A 62 -22.55 -19.92 22.37
N ALA A 63 -21.40 -19.29 22.22
CA ALA A 63 -21.24 -18.02 21.53
C ALA A 63 -20.72 -18.18 20.09
N ALA A 64 -20.55 -19.42 19.60
CA ALA A 64 -20.00 -19.69 18.28
C ALA A 64 -20.69 -20.85 17.55
N THR A 65 -20.99 -20.67 16.27
CA THR A 65 -21.43 -21.73 15.37
C THR A 65 -20.23 -22.22 14.56
N VAL A 66 -19.80 -23.46 14.81
CA VAL A 66 -18.70 -24.09 14.06
C VAL A 66 -19.27 -25.09 13.07
N VAL A 67 -19.10 -24.82 11.77
CA VAL A 67 -19.47 -25.76 10.70
C VAL A 67 -18.20 -26.36 10.13
N SER A 68 -18.12 -27.69 10.16
CA SER A 68 -17.03 -28.46 9.58
C SER A 68 -17.56 -29.49 8.59
N GLY A 69 -16.97 -29.56 7.40
CA GLY A 69 -17.28 -30.57 6.41
C GLY A 69 -16.13 -30.80 5.44
N PRO A 70 -16.27 -31.70 4.45
CA PRO A 70 -15.19 -32.02 3.53
C PRO A 70 -14.71 -30.75 2.79
N GLY A 71 -13.50 -30.30 3.12
CA GLY A 71 -12.87 -29.13 2.50
C GLY A 71 -13.31 -27.75 2.99
N HIS A 72 -14.16 -27.65 4.02
CA HIS A 72 -14.54 -26.35 4.60
C HIS A 72 -14.58 -26.41 6.12
N TYR A 73 -14.03 -25.36 6.74
CA TYR A 73 -14.09 -25.12 8.16
C TYR A 73 -14.41 -23.64 8.36
N SER A 74 -15.56 -23.34 8.95
CA SER A 74 -16.00 -21.97 9.21
C SER A 74 -16.43 -21.84 10.66
N VAL A 75 -15.95 -20.78 11.30
CA VAL A 75 -16.30 -20.39 12.67
C VAL A 75 -17.03 -19.07 12.56
N GLU A 76 -18.31 -19.05 12.94
CA GLU A 76 -19.10 -17.84 13.07
C GLU A 76 -19.22 -17.53 14.56
N ILE A 77 -18.70 -16.38 14.99
CA ILE A 77 -18.77 -15.95 16.39
C ILE A 77 -19.96 -15.00 16.50
N HIS A 78 -20.92 -15.35 17.33
CA HIS A 78 -22.12 -14.57 17.62
C HIS A 78 -21.92 -13.64 18.82
N ASP A 79 -20.74 -13.70 19.45
CA ASP A 79 -20.33 -12.75 20.48
C ASP A 79 -20.01 -11.38 19.85
N GLU A 80 -20.89 -10.41 20.08
CA GLU A 80 -20.71 -9.02 19.64
C GLU A 80 -19.47 -8.37 20.29
N ALA A 81 -18.99 -8.88 21.42
CA ALA A 81 -17.79 -8.38 22.10
C ALA A 81 -16.47 -8.96 21.55
N PHE A 82 -16.53 -9.99 20.70
CA PHE A 82 -15.33 -10.58 20.13
C PHE A 82 -14.70 -9.64 19.09
N MET A 83 -13.52 -9.10 19.43
CA MET A 83 -12.70 -8.31 18.52
C MET A 83 -11.32 -8.97 18.37
N PRO A 84 -10.99 -9.54 17.20
CA PRO A 84 -9.68 -10.13 16.98
C PRO A 84 -8.60 -9.05 16.92
N ASP A 85 -7.38 -9.39 17.33
CA ASP A 85 -6.23 -8.50 17.15
C ASP A 85 -5.89 -8.35 15.65
N MET A 86 -6.20 -7.17 15.11
CA MET A 86 -5.90 -6.76 13.73
C MET A 86 -4.49 -6.18 13.57
N GLY A 87 -3.68 -6.13 14.64
CA GLY A 87 -2.32 -5.61 14.63
C GLY A 87 -1.42 -6.23 13.55
N PRO A 88 -1.31 -7.58 13.47
CA PRO A 88 -0.51 -8.26 12.46
C PRO A 88 -0.94 -7.93 11.03
N PHE A 89 -2.25 -7.85 10.77
CA PHE A 89 -2.81 -7.47 9.47
C PHE A 89 -2.32 -6.10 9.02
N PHE A 90 -2.47 -5.09 9.87
CA PHE A 90 -2.07 -3.72 9.53
C PHE A 90 -0.55 -3.57 9.45
N LEU A 91 0.20 -4.36 10.21
CA LEU A 91 1.66 -4.39 10.13
C LEU A 91 2.14 -4.90 8.77
N VAL A 92 1.57 -6.00 8.28
CA VAL A 92 1.88 -6.55 6.94
C VAL A 92 1.58 -5.51 5.86
N LEU A 93 0.42 -4.87 5.93
CA LEU A 93 0.03 -3.82 4.97
C LEU A 93 1.03 -2.64 4.98
N ARG A 94 1.43 -2.17 6.17
CA ARG A 94 2.42 -1.09 6.33
C ARG A 94 3.78 -1.44 5.75
N ILE A 95 4.30 -2.63 6.05
CA ILE A 95 5.60 -3.07 5.54
C ILE A 95 5.55 -3.21 4.01
N GLY A 96 4.50 -3.84 3.47
CA GLY A 96 4.35 -4.03 2.03
C GLY A 96 4.24 -2.71 1.27
N VAL A 97 3.41 -1.77 1.76
CA VAL A 97 3.29 -0.43 1.18
C VAL A 97 4.61 0.34 1.26
N ALA A 98 5.30 0.30 2.41
CA ALA A 98 6.59 0.95 2.57
C ALA A 98 7.64 0.39 1.60
N ALA A 99 7.67 -0.94 1.41
CA ALA A 99 8.56 -1.59 0.46
C ALA A 99 8.29 -1.11 -0.98
N ILE A 100 7.02 -1.02 -1.41
CA ILE A 100 6.65 -0.47 -2.73
C ILE A 100 7.19 0.95 -2.90
N VAL A 101 6.92 1.82 -1.92
CA VAL A 101 7.33 3.23 -1.96
C VAL A 101 8.86 3.33 -2.07
N ILE A 102 9.60 2.57 -1.25
CA ILE A 102 11.06 2.57 -1.24
C ILE A 102 11.62 2.09 -2.58
N LEU A 103 11.11 0.97 -3.11
CA LEU A 103 11.58 0.41 -4.38
C LEU A 103 11.28 1.34 -5.57
N LEU A 104 10.19 2.10 -5.53
CA LEU A 104 9.82 3.02 -6.60
C LEU A 104 10.42 4.43 -6.46
N ALA A 105 10.83 4.85 -5.26
CA ALA A 105 11.20 6.24 -4.96
C ALA A 105 12.24 6.83 -5.92
N ALA A 106 13.36 6.13 -6.14
CA ALA A 106 14.42 6.61 -7.02
C ALA A 106 13.99 6.61 -8.50
N ALA A 107 13.26 5.58 -8.94
CA ALA A 107 12.76 5.49 -10.31
C ALA A 107 11.71 6.56 -10.63
N VAL A 108 10.77 6.81 -9.72
CA VAL A 108 9.79 7.90 -9.82
C VAL A 108 10.49 9.25 -9.88
N THR A 109 11.51 9.46 -9.05
CA THR A 109 12.32 10.69 -9.05
C THR A 109 13.00 10.91 -10.40
N ARG A 110 13.69 9.90 -10.94
CA ARG A 110 14.35 9.98 -12.26
C ARG A 110 13.36 10.14 -13.41
N ARG A 111 12.16 9.55 -13.32
CA ARG A 111 11.09 9.76 -14.30
C ARG A 111 10.58 11.20 -14.28
N LEU A 112 10.37 11.77 -13.10
CA LEU A 112 9.97 13.17 -12.96
C LEU A 112 11.06 14.11 -13.48
N HIS A 113 12.33 13.83 -13.17
CA HIS A 113 13.49 14.56 -13.71
C HIS A 113 13.53 14.55 -15.23
N ASP A 114 13.15 13.44 -15.87
CA ASP A 114 13.13 13.31 -17.32
C ASP A 114 12.12 14.27 -17.99
N THR A 115 11.04 14.62 -17.29
CA THR A 115 10.08 15.64 -17.72
C THR A 115 10.46 17.06 -17.26
N GLY A 116 11.60 17.22 -16.59
CA GLY A 116 12.09 18.48 -16.03
C GLY A 116 11.44 18.89 -14.70
N ARG A 117 10.70 17.99 -14.05
CA ARG A 117 10.07 18.21 -12.74
C ARG A 117 10.95 17.69 -11.63
N ALA A 118 10.77 18.20 -10.41
CA ALA A 118 11.49 17.72 -9.25
C ALA A 118 10.90 16.42 -8.68
N GLY A 119 11.73 15.62 -8.01
CA GLY A 119 11.29 14.37 -7.36
C GLY A 119 10.20 14.56 -6.31
N TYR A 120 10.11 15.73 -5.66
CA TYR A 120 9.10 16.00 -4.63
C TYR A 120 7.66 15.93 -5.15
N TRP A 121 7.43 16.01 -6.47
CA TRP A 121 6.12 15.78 -7.07
C TRP A 121 5.59 14.35 -6.85
N GLY A 122 6.46 13.41 -6.47
CA GLY A 122 6.08 12.05 -6.06
C GLY A 122 5.64 11.91 -4.59
N LEU A 123 5.88 12.92 -3.73
CA LEU A 123 5.59 12.84 -2.29
C LEU A 123 4.11 12.96 -1.91
N PRO A 124 3.27 13.80 -2.56
CA PRO A 124 1.87 13.97 -2.14
C PRO A 124 1.07 12.67 -1.96
N PRO A 125 1.07 11.71 -2.90
CA PRO A 125 0.35 10.44 -2.69
C PRO A 125 0.92 9.62 -1.53
N VAL A 126 2.23 9.69 -1.27
CA VAL A 126 2.87 8.97 -0.15
C VAL A 126 2.41 9.55 1.19
N ILE A 127 2.30 10.88 1.29
CA ILE A 127 1.84 11.56 2.50
C ILE A 127 0.39 11.17 2.80
N PHE A 128 -0.52 11.32 1.85
CA PHE A 128 -1.94 10.99 2.07
C PHE A 128 -2.17 9.49 2.32
N LEU A 129 -1.40 8.62 1.66
CA LEU A 129 -1.44 7.18 1.92
C LEU A 129 -0.98 6.86 3.35
N THR A 130 0.09 7.50 3.81
CA THR A 130 0.62 7.30 5.17
C THR A 130 -0.40 7.74 6.22
N ILE A 131 -1.03 8.90 6.06
CA ILE A 131 -2.09 9.40 6.95
C ILE A 131 -3.24 8.39 7.02
N CYS A 132 -3.70 7.89 5.86
CA CYS A 132 -4.78 6.90 5.82
C CYS A 132 -4.38 5.62 6.56
N LEU A 133 -3.19 5.10 6.29
CA LEU A 133 -2.72 3.82 6.83
C LEU A 133 -2.45 3.85 8.34
N THR A 134 -2.12 5.02 8.89
CA THR A 134 -1.92 5.18 10.34
C THR A 134 -3.21 5.47 11.09
N ALA A 135 -4.12 6.27 10.51
CA ALA A 135 -5.36 6.66 11.18
C ALA A 135 -6.49 5.63 11.06
N PHE A 136 -6.50 4.81 9.99
CA PHE A 136 -7.57 3.85 9.74
C PHE A 136 -7.79 2.83 10.87
N PRO A 137 -6.74 2.20 11.46
CA PRO A 137 -6.94 1.27 12.58
C PRO A 137 -7.59 1.93 13.80
N THR A 138 -7.27 3.20 14.07
CA THR A 138 -7.89 3.96 15.17
C THR A 138 -9.37 4.22 14.91
N VAL A 139 -9.74 4.55 13.66
CA VAL A 139 -11.15 4.70 13.29
C VAL A 139 -11.91 3.39 13.42
N MET A 140 -11.35 2.29 12.92
CA MET A 140 -11.95 0.96 13.07
C MET A 140 -12.15 0.60 14.54
N ALA A 141 -11.12 0.78 15.39
CA ALA A 141 -11.23 0.49 16.81
C ALA A 141 -12.31 1.35 17.51
N ARG A 142 -12.43 2.62 17.16
CA ARG A 142 -13.48 3.52 17.70
C ARG A 142 -14.88 3.22 17.19
N LEU A 143 -15.02 2.68 15.98
CA LEU A 143 -16.30 2.22 15.46
C LEU A 143 -16.75 0.92 16.13
N MET A 144 -15.80 0.08 16.52
CA MET A 144 -16.05 -1.20 17.19
C MET A 144 -16.29 -1.03 18.70
N ALA A 145 -15.61 -0.08 19.35
CA ALA A 145 -16.01 0.37 20.67
C ALA A 145 -17.33 1.13 20.55
N GLU A 146 -18.34 0.84 21.37
CA GLU A 146 -19.69 1.48 21.33
C GLU A 146 -19.70 3.01 21.59
N GLU A 147 -18.57 3.69 21.44
CA GLU A 147 -18.39 5.15 21.55
C GLU A 147 -19.05 5.93 20.39
N GLY A 148 -19.53 5.23 19.37
CA GLY A 148 -20.16 5.80 18.18
C GLY A 148 -19.15 6.36 17.16
N PRO A 149 -19.56 6.52 15.89
CA PRO A 149 -18.66 6.98 14.84
C PRO A 149 -18.20 8.42 15.08
N ASP A 150 -16.88 8.62 15.23
CA ASP A 150 -16.26 9.96 15.16
C ASP A 150 -16.41 10.50 13.74
N MET A 151 -17.53 11.18 13.51
CA MET A 151 -17.90 11.70 12.19
C MET A 151 -16.89 12.73 11.67
N SER A 152 -16.21 13.45 12.56
CA SER A 152 -15.18 14.42 12.15
C SER A 152 -13.96 13.70 11.58
N LEU A 153 -13.43 12.73 12.32
CA LEU A 153 -12.28 11.94 11.87
C LEU A 153 -12.61 11.15 10.60
N PHE A 154 -13.82 10.58 10.52
CA PHE A 154 -14.29 9.90 9.31
C PHE A 154 -14.29 10.85 8.10
N MET A 155 -14.89 12.04 8.21
CA MET A 155 -14.93 13.02 7.12
C MET A 155 -13.54 13.53 6.73
N LEU A 156 -12.63 13.69 7.69
CA LEU A 156 -11.23 14.03 7.43
C LEU A 156 -10.51 12.92 6.64
N LEU A 157 -10.69 11.65 7.00
CA LEU A 157 -10.11 10.53 6.25
C LEU A 157 -10.73 10.35 4.88
N PHE A 158 -12.02 10.61 4.75
CA PHE A 158 -12.71 10.63 3.47
C PHE A 158 -12.13 11.69 2.54
N LEU A 159 -11.99 12.93 3.01
CA LEU A 159 -11.33 14.00 2.25
C LEU A 159 -9.87 13.66 1.92
N ASN A 160 -9.12 13.11 2.88
CA ASN A 160 -7.75 12.64 2.67
C ASN A 160 -7.69 11.57 1.57
N ASN A 161 -8.68 10.67 1.48
CA ASN A 161 -8.77 9.68 0.41
C ASN A 161 -8.99 10.31 -0.97
N PHE A 162 -9.84 11.33 -1.09
CA PHE A 162 -9.99 12.09 -2.33
C PHE A 162 -8.69 12.78 -2.75
N LEU A 163 -7.99 13.40 -1.80
CA LEU A 163 -6.68 14.02 -2.05
C LEU A 163 -5.62 12.99 -2.43
N TYR A 164 -5.63 11.82 -1.81
CA TYR A 164 -4.79 10.68 -2.20
C TYR A 164 -5.04 10.29 -3.65
N ILE A 165 -6.30 10.03 -4.04
CA ILE A 165 -6.65 9.61 -5.40
C ILE A 165 -6.27 10.71 -6.41
N ALA A 166 -6.62 11.97 -6.14
CA ALA A 166 -6.30 13.09 -7.01
C ALA A 166 -4.78 13.25 -7.21
N SER A 167 -4.00 13.15 -6.13
CA SER A 167 -2.54 13.24 -6.19
C SER A 167 -1.89 12.03 -6.88
N LEU A 168 -2.45 10.83 -6.70
CA LEU A 168 -1.98 9.62 -7.36
C LEU A 168 -2.24 9.67 -8.87
N ILE A 169 -3.45 10.05 -9.28
CA ILE A 169 -3.79 10.26 -10.69
C ILE A 169 -2.89 11.34 -11.29
N GLY A 170 -2.73 12.47 -10.59
CA GLY A 170 -1.81 13.53 -11.00
C GLY A 170 -0.39 13.02 -11.20
N LEU A 171 0.15 12.23 -10.26
CA LEU A 171 1.46 11.61 -10.39
C LEU A 171 1.53 10.65 -11.58
N ILE A 172 0.55 9.77 -11.78
CA ILE A 172 0.51 8.84 -12.91
C ILE A 172 0.53 9.60 -14.24
N ILE A 173 -0.23 10.70 -14.34
CA ILE A 173 -0.21 11.58 -15.52
C ILE A 173 1.21 12.13 -15.71
N LEU A 174 1.83 12.68 -14.67
CA LEU A 174 3.20 13.22 -14.74
C LEU A 174 4.23 12.18 -15.18
N LEU A 175 4.10 10.94 -14.71
CA LEU A 175 4.98 9.83 -15.08
C LEU A 175 4.76 9.35 -16.52
N SER A 176 3.57 9.61 -17.08
CA SER A 176 3.18 9.22 -18.44
C SER A 176 3.53 10.26 -19.51
N LEU A 177 3.81 11.52 -19.11
CA LEU A 177 4.18 12.60 -20.03
C LEU A 177 5.44 12.27 -20.83
N ASP A 178 5.58 12.88 -22.01
CA ASP A 178 6.75 12.68 -22.87
C ASP A 178 8.06 13.19 -22.23
N SER A 179 9.15 12.51 -22.59
CA SER A 179 10.51 12.88 -22.23
C SER A 179 10.92 14.20 -22.86
N LYS A 180 11.64 15.07 -22.13
CA LYS A 180 12.27 16.24 -22.76
C LYS A 180 13.41 15.80 -23.70
N THR A 181 13.35 16.21 -24.95
CA THR A 181 14.37 15.87 -25.97
C THR A 181 15.66 16.67 -25.82
N THR A 182 15.61 17.79 -25.09
CA THR A 182 16.77 18.62 -24.78
C THR A 182 17.36 18.30 -23.40
N ALA A 183 18.60 18.76 -23.19
CA ALA A 183 19.20 18.75 -21.86
C ALA A 183 18.36 19.59 -20.88
N ASN A 184 18.27 19.13 -19.64
CA ASN A 184 17.62 19.88 -18.56
C ASN A 184 18.55 19.89 -17.32
N ARG A 185 18.11 20.53 -16.22
CA ARG A 185 18.91 20.62 -14.98
C ARG A 185 19.33 19.28 -14.35
N TYR A 186 18.77 18.16 -14.82
CA TYR A 186 19.05 16.81 -14.34
C TYR A 186 19.94 16.02 -15.30
N GLY A 187 20.45 16.66 -16.35
CA GLY A 187 21.43 16.08 -17.27
C GLY A 187 20.97 16.00 -18.73
N PRO A 188 21.78 15.35 -19.58
CA PRO A 188 21.46 15.15 -20.99
C PRO A 188 20.18 14.30 -21.15
N PRO A 189 19.58 14.26 -22.34
CA PRO A 189 18.46 13.37 -22.63
C PRO A 189 18.82 11.94 -22.19
N ALA A 190 17.90 11.28 -21.49
CA ALA A 190 18.05 9.86 -21.19
C ALA A 190 18.33 9.12 -22.49
N THR A 191 19.24 8.15 -22.50
CA THR A 191 19.62 7.37 -23.70
C THR A 191 18.61 6.29 -24.02
#